data_AF-A0A2P4Y4B9-F1
#
_entry.id   AF-A0A2P4Y4B9-F1
#
_cell.length_a   1.000
_cell.length_b   1.000
_cell.length_c   1.000
_cell.angle_alpha   90.00
_cell.angle_beta   90.00
_cell.angle_gamma   90.00
#
_symmetry.space_group_name_H-M   'P 1'
#
loop_
_entity.id
_entity.type
_entity.pdbx_description
1 polymer ?
#
loop_
_entity_poly.entity_id
_entity_poly.type
_entity_poly.pdbx_seq_one_letter_code
_entity_poly.pdbx_strand_id
1 'polypeptide(L)'
;SREGLACALVDEGRGAEARALIEEHKDEESAVLAFCQVIIEYVSWEVLEEEGSSEEVVQKAFRKAFVAFVLNPFMAVVIAYHETFFQVMEYVDEIKNPKRGSIEEAFVYVSQNIGVWVDTVGAYQWIEKELNELAEPAATKEDVSDEMYLGMYETAIEMHKEMLAEAEAEGSDAVGDEFGDFEPDDIDGGDD
;
A
#
# COMPACT_ATOMS: atom_id res chain seq x y z
N SER A 1 -1.77 24.02 -1.26
CA SER A 1 -1.33 23.64 -2.61
C SER A 1 -2.45 22.89 -3.31
N ARG A 2 -2.38 22.65 -4.63
CA ARG A 2 -3.38 21.84 -5.34
C ARG A 2 -3.40 20.39 -4.85
N GLU A 3 -2.22 19.82 -4.64
CA GLU A 3 -2.02 18.51 -4.02
C GLU A 3 -2.70 18.41 -2.66
N GLY A 4 -2.46 19.37 -1.76
CA GLY A 4 -3.11 19.37 -0.44
C GLY A 4 -4.63 19.54 -0.51
N LEU A 5 -5.16 20.28 -1.51
CA LEU A 5 -6.60 20.36 -1.73
C LEU A 5 -7.16 19.03 -2.25
N ALA A 6 -6.48 18.36 -3.17
CA ALA A 6 -6.89 17.04 -3.66
C ALA A 6 -6.94 16.01 -2.51
N CYS A 7 -5.90 15.96 -1.67
CA CYS A 7 -5.87 15.11 -0.48
C CYS A 7 -7.03 15.40 0.48
N ALA A 8 -7.31 16.67 0.77
CA ALA A 8 -8.43 17.06 1.63
C ALA A 8 -9.78 16.64 1.04
N LEU A 9 -9.99 16.81 -0.27
CA LEU A 9 -11.23 16.37 -0.92
C LEU A 9 -11.39 14.85 -0.88
N VAL A 10 -10.30 14.10 -1.01
CA VAL A 10 -10.29 12.65 -0.89
C VAL A 10 -10.67 12.21 0.53
N ASP A 11 -10.05 12.81 1.55
CA ASP A 11 -10.34 12.55 2.97
C ASP A 11 -11.80 12.89 3.34
N GLU A 12 -12.35 13.97 2.78
CA GLU A 12 -13.75 14.37 2.96
C GLU A 12 -14.76 13.50 2.16
N GLY A 13 -14.30 12.49 1.40
CA GLY A 13 -15.16 11.65 0.55
C GLY A 13 -15.73 12.36 -0.68
N ARG A 14 -15.16 13.51 -1.08
CA ARG A 14 -15.62 14.34 -2.20
C ARG A 14 -14.93 13.96 -3.51
N GLY A 15 -15.00 12.67 -3.86
CA GLY A 15 -14.29 12.08 -5.00
C GLY A 15 -14.57 12.77 -6.34
N ALA A 16 -15.81 13.17 -6.62
CA ALA A 16 -16.16 13.86 -7.88
C ALA A 16 -15.43 15.22 -8.04
N GLU A 17 -15.30 15.98 -6.96
CA GLU A 17 -14.59 17.27 -6.98
C GLU A 17 -13.08 17.07 -7.08
N ALA A 18 -12.55 16.05 -6.39
CA ALA A 18 -11.15 15.66 -6.50
C ALA A 18 -10.81 15.22 -7.94
N ARG A 19 -11.66 14.44 -8.61
CA ARG A 19 -11.48 14.06 -10.04
C ARG A 19 -11.43 15.29 -10.94
N ALA A 20 -12.34 16.24 -10.75
CA ALA A 20 -12.36 17.47 -11.55
C ALA A 20 -11.06 18.27 -11.39
N LEU A 21 -10.57 18.40 -10.15
CA LEU A 21 -9.31 19.06 -9.85
C LEU A 21 -8.10 18.32 -10.47
N ILE A 22 -8.06 16.99 -10.38
CA ILE A 22 -6.99 16.19 -10.97
C ILE A 22 -6.99 16.31 -12.49
N GLU A 23 -8.16 16.28 -13.13
CA GLU A 23 -8.28 16.40 -14.59
C GLU A 23 -7.84 17.80 -15.09
N GLU A 24 -8.16 18.86 -14.34
CA GLU A 24 -7.68 20.23 -14.63
C GLU A 24 -6.14 20.33 -14.60
N HIS A 25 -5.50 19.52 -13.75
CA HIS A 25 -4.06 19.56 -13.48
C HIS A 25 -3.30 18.30 -13.93
N LYS A 26 -3.86 17.54 -14.88
CA LYS A 26 -3.31 16.25 -15.32
C LYS A 26 -1.90 16.30 -15.92
N ASP A 27 -1.46 17.49 -16.32
CA ASP A 27 -0.14 17.73 -16.92
C ASP A 27 0.96 18.06 -15.88
N GLU A 28 0.64 18.17 -14.58
CA GLU A 28 1.58 18.68 -13.55
C GLU A 28 2.62 17.66 -13.06
N GLU A 29 2.61 16.43 -13.59
CA GLU A 29 3.49 15.31 -13.20
C GLU A 29 3.64 15.23 -11.66
N SER A 30 2.51 15.19 -10.95
CA SER A 30 2.46 15.11 -9.48
C SER A 30 2.11 13.70 -9.02
N ALA A 31 3.01 13.09 -8.25
CA ALA A 31 2.78 11.78 -7.64
C ALA A 31 1.57 11.82 -6.70
N VAL A 32 1.45 12.88 -5.90
CA VAL A 32 0.35 13.06 -4.94
C VAL A 32 -1.01 13.06 -5.66
N LEU A 33 -1.14 13.82 -6.75
CA LEU A 33 -2.39 13.84 -7.53
C LEU A 33 -2.69 12.46 -8.15
N ALA A 34 -1.65 11.75 -8.61
CA ALA A 34 -1.81 10.42 -9.18
C ALA A 34 -2.27 9.40 -8.12
N PHE A 35 -1.68 9.40 -6.92
CA PHE A 35 -2.12 8.52 -5.82
C PHE A 35 -3.51 8.91 -5.27
N CYS A 36 -3.87 10.20 -5.26
CA CYS A 36 -5.25 10.62 -5.01
C CYS A 36 -6.20 10.03 -6.04
N GLN A 37 -5.83 9.99 -7.32
CA GLN A 37 -6.64 9.33 -8.35
C GLN A 37 -6.80 7.83 -8.08
N VAL A 38 -5.72 7.14 -7.68
CA VAL A 38 -5.77 5.69 -7.38
C VAL A 38 -6.81 5.40 -6.31
N ILE A 39 -6.76 6.08 -5.16
CA ILE A 39 -7.69 5.81 -4.06
C ILE A 39 -9.13 6.20 -4.42
N ILE A 40 -9.33 7.26 -5.21
CA ILE A 40 -10.67 7.62 -5.70
C ILE A 40 -11.25 6.51 -6.58
N GLU A 41 -10.48 6.00 -7.54
CA GLU A 41 -10.98 4.93 -8.41
C GLU A 41 -11.12 3.61 -7.65
N TYR A 42 -10.29 3.35 -6.65
CA TYR A 42 -10.47 2.21 -5.74
C TYR A 42 -11.79 2.29 -4.99
N VAL A 43 -12.09 3.43 -4.35
CA VAL A 43 -13.36 3.66 -3.66
C VAL A 43 -14.54 3.55 -4.63
N SER A 44 -14.41 4.10 -5.84
CA SER A 44 -15.43 4.01 -6.88
C SER A 44 -15.77 2.56 -7.23
N TRP A 45 -14.76 1.71 -7.37
CA TRP A 45 -14.91 0.31 -7.76
C TRP A 45 -15.30 -0.59 -6.60
N GLU A 46 -14.51 -0.64 -5.53
CA GLU A 46 -14.61 -1.65 -4.48
C GLU A 46 -15.60 -1.25 -3.37
N VAL A 47 -15.81 0.05 -3.14
CA VAL A 47 -16.63 0.55 -2.02
C VAL A 47 -18.01 1.03 -2.46
N LEU A 48 -18.06 1.79 -3.56
CA LEU A 48 -19.29 2.42 -4.04
C LEU A 48 -19.93 1.69 -5.23
N GLU A 49 -19.18 0.82 -5.91
CA GLU A 49 -19.60 0.11 -7.12
C GLU A 49 -20.22 1.05 -8.17
N GLU A 50 -19.60 2.21 -8.41
CA GLU A 50 -20.10 3.23 -9.34
C GLU A 50 -20.16 2.68 -10.79
N GLU A 51 -21.13 3.13 -11.57
CA GLU A 51 -21.25 2.70 -12.97
C GLU A 51 -20.00 3.08 -13.78
N GLY A 52 -19.38 2.10 -14.43
CA GLY A 52 -18.17 2.29 -15.22
C GLY A 52 -16.86 2.22 -14.42
N SER A 53 -16.93 1.97 -13.11
CA SER A 53 -15.77 1.62 -12.29
C SER A 53 -15.37 0.15 -12.48
N SER A 54 -14.08 -0.16 -12.37
CA SER A 54 -13.56 -1.53 -12.40
C SER A 54 -12.13 -1.59 -11.87
N GLU A 55 -11.68 -2.79 -11.46
CA GLU A 55 -10.30 -3.02 -11.02
C GLU A 55 -9.29 -2.56 -12.09
N GLU A 56 -9.59 -2.78 -13.38
CA GLU A 56 -8.70 -2.38 -14.46
C GLU A 56 -8.52 -0.86 -14.56
N VAL A 57 -9.55 -0.07 -14.18
CA VAL A 57 -9.44 1.39 -14.11
C VAL A 57 -8.48 1.78 -12.98
N VAL A 58 -8.59 1.14 -11.81
CA VAL A 58 -7.71 1.38 -10.66
C VAL A 58 -6.27 0.97 -10.99
N GLN A 59 -6.07 -0.22 -11.55
CA GLN A 59 -4.75 -0.70 -11.98
C GLN A 59 -4.12 0.23 -13.01
N LYS A 60 -4.90 0.78 -13.94
CA LYS A 60 -4.39 1.75 -14.91
C LYS A 60 -3.95 3.05 -14.24
N ALA A 61 -4.72 3.56 -13.28
CA ALA A 61 -4.34 4.71 -12.48
C ALA A 61 -3.07 4.42 -11.66
N PHE A 62 -3.00 3.25 -11.01
CA PHE A 62 -1.87 2.82 -10.21
C PHE A 62 -0.60 2.66 -11.02
N ARG A 63 -0.65 1.96 -12.16
CA ARG A 63 0.49 1.82 -13.08
C ARG A 63 0.97 3.17 -13.59
N LYS A 64 0.05 4.12 -13.84
CA LYS A 64 0.44 5.48 -14.20
C LYS A 64 1.21 6.12 -13.04
N ALA A 65 0.71 6.05 -11.81
CA ALA A 65 1.36 6.58 -10.61
C ALA A 65 2.72 5.93 -10.31
N PHE A 66 2.83 4.61 -10.50
CA PHE A 66 4.00 3.80 -10.15
C PHE A 66 5.09 3.81 -11.22
N VAL A 67 4.74 3.67 -12.51
CA VAL A 67 5.71 3.43 -13.61
C VAL A 67 6.18 4.73 -14.26
N ALA A 68 5.42 5.82 -14.17
CA ALA A 68 5.90 7.09 -14.68
C ALA A 68 7.11 7.52 -13.86
N PHE A 69 8.31 7.43 -14.45
CA PHE A 69 9.62 7.73 -13.86
C PHE A 69 9.72 9.10 -13.12
N VAL A 70 8.75 9.98 -13.32
CA VAL A 70 8.64 11.33 -12.73
C VAL A 70 7.69 11.41 -11.54
N LEU A 71 6.87 10.39 -11.28
CA LEU A 71 5.88 10.39 -10.22
C LEU A 71 6.53 9.90 -8.93
N ASN A 72 6.29 8.67 -8.42
CA ASN A 72 7.04 8.17 -7.26
C ASN A 72 6.68 6.68 -6.97
N PRO A 73 7.49 5.67 -7.35
CA PRO A 73 7.18 4.28 -7.02
C PRO A 73 7.30 3.97 -5.52
N PHE A 74 8.12 4.73 -4.77
CA PHE A 74 8.32 4.53 -3.33
C PHE A 74 7.05 4.81 -2.52
N MET A 75 6.16 5.71 -2.98
CA MET A 75 4.87 5.96 -2.32
C MET A 75 4.05 4.68 -2.18
N ALA A 76 3.97 3.85 -3.22
CA ALA A 76 3.24 2.59 -3.16
C ALA A 76 3.81 1.66 -2.09
N VAL A 77 5.14 1.56 -2.03
CA VAL A 77 5.84 0.71 -1.07
C VAL A 77 5.62 1.18 0.37
N VAL A 78 5.73 2.48 0.61
CA VAL A 78 5.51 3.05 1.95
C VAL A 78 4.04 2.93 2.38
N ILE A 79 3.07 3.02 1.46
CA ILE A 79 1.65 2.77 1.75
C ILE A 79 1.43 1.31 2.15
N ALA A 80 1.91 0.37 1.34
CA ALA A 80 1.74 -1.06 1.57
C ALA A 80 2.36 -1.49 2.90
N TYR A 81 3.58 -1.03 3.17
CA TYR A 81 4.38 -1.46 4.33
C TYR A 81 4.38 -0.42 5.47
N HIS A 82 3.35 0.43 5.53
CA HIS A 82 3.32 1.59 6.42
C HIS A 82 3.61 1.26 7.90
N GLU A 83 3.23 0.07 8.37
CA GLU A 83 3.47 -0.37 9.75
C GLU A 83 4.96 -0.46 10.11
N THR A 84 5.82 -0.93 9.21
CA THR A 84 7.27 -1.00 9.45
C THR A 84 7.92 0.35 9.18
N PHE A 85 7.45 1.08 8.18
CA PHE A 85 7.90 2.44 7.93
C PHE A 85 7.66 3.37 9.13
N PHE A 86 6.50 3.31 9.79
CA PHE A 86 6.23 4.13 10.99
C PHE A 86 7.09 3.78 12.21
N GLN A 87 7.76 2.64 12.22
CA GLN A 87 8.70 2.30 13.30
C GLN A 87 10.06 2.96 13.12
N VAL A 88 10.42 3.34 11.89
CA VAL A 88 11.77 3.86 11.56
C VAL A 88 11.77 5.28 11.00
N MET A 89 10.64 5.76 10.47
CA MET A 89 10.53 7.11 9.93
C MET A 89 10.59 8.13 11.08
N GLU A 90 11.75 8.77 11.21
CA GLU A 90 11.98 9.89 12.11
C GLU A 90 12.20 11.19 11.33
N TYR A 91 11.98 12.34 11.98
CA TYR A 91 12.23 13.69 11.44
C TYR A 91 11.47 14.04 10.15
N VAL A 92 10.39 13.33 9.83
CA VAL A 92 9.59 13.58 8.61
C VAL A 92 9.01 15.00 8.59
N ASP A 93 8.70 15.56 9.77
CA ASP A 93 8.24 16.95 9.93
C ASP A 93 9.32 18.00 9.62
N GLU A 94 10.59 17.60 9.62
CA GLU A 94 11.72 18.47 9.25
C GLU A 94 11.97 18.52 7.74
N ILE A 95 11.42 17.56 6.97
CA ILE A 95 11.56 17.50 5.52
C ILE A 95 10.79 18.66 4.87
N LYS A 96 11.52 19.60 4.28
CA LYS A 96 10.95 20.77 3.59
C LYS A 96 11.19 20.69 2.10
N ASN A 97 10.11 20.67 1.32
CA ASN A 97 10.14 20.63 -0.14
C ASN A 97 10.96 19.42 -0.67
N PRO A 98 10.51 18.19 -0.39
CA PRO A 98 11.20 17.01 -0.88
C PRO A 98 11.35 17.03 -2.41
N LYS A 99 12.41 16.42 -2.91
CA LYS A 99 12.63 16.27 -4.35
C LYS A 99 11.50 15.40 -4.94
N ARG A 100 10.94 15.79 -6.08
CA ARG A 100 9.93 14.95 -6.76
C ARG A 100 10.51 13.57 -7.11
N GLY A 101 9.72 12.52 -6.85
CA GLY A 101 10.12 11.14 -7.04
C GLY A 101 11.07 10.58 -5.97
N SER A 102 11.39 11.36 -4.93
CA SER A 102 12.29 10.91 -3.85
C SER A 102 11.59 10.08 -2.80
N ILE A 103 12.37 9.34 -2.01
CA ILE A 103 11.88 8.62 -0.83
C ILE A 103 11.29 9.62 0.19
N GLU A 104 11.91 10.79 0.36
CA GLU A 104 11.40 11.83 1.25
C GLU A 104 10.02 12.35 0.84
N GLU A 105 9.74 12.43 -0.46
CA GLU A 105 8.41 12.80 -0.95
C GLU A 105 7.37 11.73 -0.58
N ALA A 106 7.76 10.44 -0.64
CA ALA A 106 6.91 9.35 -0.19
C ALA A 106 6.66 9.40 1.32
N PHE A 107 7.69 9.65 2.13
CA PHE A 107 7.57 9.77 3.58
C PHE A 107 6.64 10.92 3.98
N VAL A 108 6.83 12.10 3.36
CA VAL A 108 5.98 13.26 3.62
C VAL A 108 4.53 12.97 3.22
N TYR A 109 4.29 12.37 2.05
CA TYR A 109 2.93 12.03 1.62
C TYR A 109 2.26 11.05 2.60
N VAL A 110 2.92 9.93 2.91
CA VAL A 110 2.32 8.88 3.74
C VAL A 110 2.11 9.35 5.18
N SER A 111 3.06 10.09 5.77
CA SER A 111 2.90 10.62 7.14
C SER A 111 1.66 11.51 7.31
N GLN A 112 1.20 12.15 6.23
CA GLN A 112 0.05 13.06 6.24
C GLN A 112 -1.24 12.39 5.77
N ASN A 113 -1.15 11.37 4.91
CA ASN A 113 -2.30 10.85 4.17
C ASN A 113 -2.51 9.33 4.35
N ILE A 114 -1.75 8.64 5.21
CA ILE A 114 -1.95 7.20 5.41
C ILE A 114 -3.36 6.86 5.89
N GLY A 115 -4.00 7.77 6.64
CA GLY A 115 -5.32 7.55 7.24
C GLY A 115 -6.36 7.11 6.21
N VAL A 116 -6.42 7.77 5.05
CA VAL A 116 -7.38 7.39 4.01
C VAL A 116 -7.13 5.98 3.45
N TRP A 117 -5.87 5.55 3.38
CA TRP A 117 -5.52 4.22 2.88
C TRP A 117 -5.81 3.10 3.89
N VAL A 118 -5.67 3.41 5.18
CA VAL A 118 -5.96 2.45 6.27
C VAL A 118 -7.47 2.39 6.56
N ASP A 119 -8.16 3.53 6.53
CA ASP A 119 -9.59 3.61 6.80
C ASP A 119 -10.44 3.11 5.62
N THR A 120 -9.90 3.13 4.40
CA THR A 120 -10.54 2.52 3.23
C THR A 120 -10.30 1.02 3.22
N VAL A 121 -11.37 0.25 3.40
CA VAL A 121 -11.34 -1.22 3.48
C VAL A 121 -10.54 -1.82 2.33
N GLY A 122 -9.46 -2.54 2.65
CA GLY A 122 -8.68 -3.31 1.69
C GLY A 122 -7.73 -2.50 0.81
N ALA A 123 -7.71 -1.16 0.90
CA ALA A 123 -7.00 -0.32 -0.07
C ALA A 123 -5.48 -0.51 -0.02
N TYR A 124 -4.88 -0.49 1.17
CA TYR A 124 -3.43 -0.68 1.29
C TYR A 124 -3.00 -2.13 0.99
N GLN A 125 -3.82 -3.14 1.36
CA GLN A 125 -3.55 -4.54 1.00
C GLN A 125 -3.67 -4.77 -0.51
N TRP A 126 -4.55 -4.03 -1.19
CA TRP A 126 -4.63 -4.07 -2.63
C TRP A 126 -3.35 -3.51 -3.28
N ILE A 127 -2.80 -2.41 -2.75
CA ILE A 127 -1.49 -1.90 -3.19
C ILE A 127 -0.39 -2.95 -2.96
N GLU A 128 -0.36 -3.60 -1.80
CA GLU A 128 0.59 -4.68 -1.49
C GLU A 128 0.49 -5.84 -2.49
N LYS A 129 -0.72 -6.30 -2.81
CA LYS A 129 -0.96 -7.31 -3.85
C LYS A 129 -0.39 -6.88 -5.20
N GLU A 130 -0.68 -5.65 -5.63
CA GLU A 130 -0.18 -5.13 -6.91
C GLU A 130 1.36 -5.00 -6.92
N LEU A 131 1.98 -4.64 -5.79
CA LEU A 131 3.44 -4.60 -5.66
C LEU A 131 4.08 -5.98 -5.78
N ASN A 132 3.44 -7.04 -5.27
CA ASN A 132 3.95 -8.41 -5.39
C ASN A 132 3.99 -8.91 -6.85
N GLU A 133 3.16 -8.33 -7.73
CA GLU A 133 3.19 -8.60 -9.16
C GLU A 133 4.20 -7.72 -9.93
N LEU A 134 4.67 -6.65 -9.31
CA LEU A 134 5.63 -5.70 -9.87
C LEU A 134 7.03 -5.93 -9.30
N ALA A 135 8.05 -5.43 -9.99
CA ALA A 135 9.39 -5.41 -9.41
C ALA A 135 9.45 -4.34 -8.32
N GLU A 136 9.89 -4.71 -7.12
CA GLU A 136 10.19 -3.78 -6.04
C GLU A 136 11.16 -2.70 -6.57
N PRO A 137 10.85 -1.39 -6.39
CA PRO A 137 11.74 -0.34 -6.84
C PRO A 137 13.05 -0.39 -6.07
N ALA A 138 14.16 -0.53 -6.79
CA ALA A 138 15.49 -0.54 -6.19
C ALA A 138 15.87 0.89 -5.78
N ALA A 139 15.80 1.18 -4.48
CA ALA A 139 16.22 2.45 -3.91
C ALA A 139 17.75 2.63 -4.05
N THR A 140 18.16 3.84 -4.44
CA THR A 140 19.57 4.21 -4.61
C THR A 140 19.84 5.57 -3.98
N LYS A 141 21.12 5.96 -3.95
CA LYS A 141 21.54 7.30 -3.49
C LYS A 141 21.01 8.45 -4.35
N GLU A 142 20.50 8.18 -5.55
CA GLU A 142 19.91 9.20 -6.42
C GLU A 142 18.46 9.54 -6.03
N ASP A 143 17.82 8.66 -5.27
CA ASP A 143 16.42 8.75 -4.84
C ASP A 143 16.25 9.52 -3.52
N VAL A 144 17.37 9.96 -2.93
CA VAL A 144 17.40 10.71 -1.67
C VAL A 144 18.29 11.94 -1.75
N SER A 145 18.01 12.91 -0.89
CA SER A 145 18.85 14.07 -0.62
C SER A 145 19.85 13.83 0.51
N ASP A 146 19.54 12.90 1.42
CA ASP A 146 20.40 12.47 2.53
C ASP A 146 20.37 10.94 2.64
N GLU A 147 21.54 10.31 2.83
CA GLU A 147 21.68 8.86 2.97
C GLU A 147 20.94 8.31 4.19
N MET A 148 20.64 9.14 5.18
CA MET A 148 19.78 8.78 6.32
C MET A 148 18.42 8.25 5.86
N TYR A 149 17.77 8.90 4.89
CA TYR A 149 16.44 8.47 4.42
C TYR A 149 16.50 7.17 3.63
N LEU A 150 17.61 6.92 2.93
CA LEU A 150 17.84 5.64 2.27
C LEU A 150 17.98 4.52 3.31
N GLY A 151 18.76 4.75 4.37
CA GLY A 151 18.90 3.80 5.47
C GLY A 151 17.58 3.50 6.18
N MET A 152 16.74 4.52 6.41
CA MET A 152 15.38 4.33 6.95
C MET A 152 14.53 3.46 6.02
N TYR A 153 14.57 3.73 4.72
CA TYR A 153 13.82 2.95 3.74
C TYR A 153 14.28 1.49 3.71
N GLU A 154 15.58 1.24 3.56
CA GLU A 154 16.14 -0.12 3.54
C GLU A 154 15.80 -0.89 4.83
N THR A 155 15.91 -0.24 5.99
CA THR A 155 15.57 -0.86 7.28
C THR A 155 14.08 -1.24 7.35
N ALA A 156 13.17 -0.36 6.92
CA ALA A 156 11.73 -0.67 6.91
C ALA A 156 11.38 -1.86 6.01
N ILE A 157 12.06 -1.96 4.85
CA ILE A 157 11.91 -3.08 3.91
C ILE A 157 12.42 -4.38 4.52
N GLU A 158 13.59 -4.36 5.16
CA GLU A 158 14.14 -5.54 5.84
C GLU A 158 13.22 -6.00 6.97
N MET A 159 12.74 -5.08 7.81
CA MET A 159 11.78 -5.39 8.88
C MET A 159 10.48 -6.00 8.35
N HIS A 160 9.97 -5.50 7.22
CA HIS A 160 8.76 -6.06 6.61
C HIS A 160 9.01 -7.48 6.08
N LYS A 161 10.17 -7.73 5.46
CA LYS A 161 10.57 -9.06 4.97
C LYS A 161 10.73 -10.06 6.13
N GLU A 162 11.32 -9.63 7.25
CA GLU A 162 11.42 -10.44 8.47
C GLU A 162 10.04 -10.78 9.04
N MET A 163 9.15 -9.79 9.14
CA MET A 163 7.78 -9.99 9.62
C MET A 163 6.98 -10.99 8.76
N LEU A 164 7.11 -10.92 7.44
CA LEU A 164 6.49 -11.89 6.54
C LEU A 164 7.07 -13.31 6.72
N ALA A 165 8.38 -13.43 6.85
CA ALA A 165 9.04 -14.72 7.06
C ALA A 165 8.65 -15.36 8.40
N GLU A 166 8.49 -14.56 9.46
CA GLU A 166 7.99 -15.02 10.76
C GLU A 166 6.53 -15.49 10.66
N ALA A 167 5.66 -14.73 9.99
CA ALA A 167 4.27 -15.10 9.78
C ALA A 167 4.11 -16.41 8.96
N GLU A 168 4.95 -16.61 7.94
CA GLU A 168 4.99 -17.86 7.16
C GLU A 168 5.47 -19.05 8.00
N ALA A 169 6.48 -18.85 8.86
CA ALA A 169 6.99 -19.89 9.75
C ALA A 169 5.94 -20.32 10.78
N GLU A 170 5.26 -19.35 11.43
CA GLU A 170 4.21 -19.62 12.41
C GLU A 170 2.95 -20.25 11.80
N GLY A 171 2.61 -19.90 10.55
CA GLY A 171 1.51 -20.51 9.81
C GLY A 171 1.77 -21.96 9.37
N SER A 172 3.02 -22.39 9.33
CA SER A 172 3.42 -23.72 8.89
C SER A 172 3.37 -24.81 9.98
N ASP A 173 3.29 -24.42 11.26
CA ASP A 173 3.28 -25.36 12.40
C ASP A 173 1.87 -25.89 12.78
N ALA A 174 0.82 -25.54 12.02
CA ALA A 174 -0.56 -25.92 12.32
C ALA A 174 -1.07 -27.22 11.64
N VAL A 175 -0.22 -27.99 10.96
CA VAL A 175 -0.61 -29.27 10.33
C VAL A 175 0.33 -30.40 10.73
N GLY A 176 0.19 -30.86 11.97
CA GLY A 176 0.95 -31.98 12.55
C GLY A 176 0.09 -32.89 13.43
N ASP A 177 -0.88 -33.54 12.81
CA ASP A 177 -1.45 -34.88 13.09
C ASP A 177 -1.22 -35.52 14.49
N GLU A 178 -2.27 -35.54 15.34
CA GLU A 178 -2.49 -36.62 16.32
C GLU A 178 -4.00 -36.92 16.43
N PHE A 179 -4.63 -37.33 15.32
CA PHE A 179 -5.83 -38.18 15.38
C PHE A 179 -5.37 -39.63 15.14
N GLY A 180 -4.78 -40.22 16.17
CA GLY A 180 -4.46 -41.65 16.18
C GLY A 180 -5.75 -42.49 16.08
N ASP A 181 -5.76 -43.36 15.06
CA ASP A 181 -6.71 -44.42 14.76
C ASP A 181 -7.67 -44.82 15.90
N PHE A 182 -8.96 -44.50 15.72
CA PHE A 182 -10.03 -45.26 16.36
C PHE A 182 -10.49 -46.34 15.38
N GLU A 183 -9.91 -47.53 15.47
CA GLU A 183 -10.45 -48.74 14.81
C GLU A 183 -11.78 -49.12 15.51
N PRO A 184 -12.91 -49.16 14.80
CA PRO A 184 -14.16 -49.65 15.35
C PRO A 184 -14.35 -51.12 14.97
N ASP A 185 -13.67 -52.03 15.67
CA ASP A 185 -13.96 -53.46 15.57
C ASP A 185 -14.35 -54.03 16.96
N ASP A 186 -15.39 -54.87 16.93
CA ASP A 186 -16.03 -55.62 18.03
C ASP A 186 -17.24 -54.98 18.74
N ILE A 187 -18.30 -54.67 17.98
CA ILE A 187 -19.67 -54.97 18.43
C ILE A 187 -20.14 -56.20 17.65
N ASP A 188 -19.92 -57.38 18.24
CA ASP A 188 -20.70 -58.58 17.90
C ASP A 188 -21.77 -58.77 18.99
N GLY A 189 -23.03 -58.75 18.55
CA GLY A 189 -24.18 -58.95 19.40
C GLY A 189 -24.58 -60.43 19.41
N GLY A 190 -24.93 -60.98 20.58
CA GLY A 190 -25.55 -62.30 20.64
C GLY A 190 -25.94 -62.74 22.05
N ASP A 191 -27.26 -62.70 22.28
CA ASP A 191 -28.12 -63.42 23.25
C ASP A 191 -27.48 -64.41 24.25
N ASP A 192 -27.74 -64.16 25.55
CA ASP A 192 -28.68 -64.93 26.40
C ASP A 192 -28.97 -64.20 27.74
#